data_AF-A0A7Y4YTL7-F1
#
_entry.id   AF-A0A7Y4YTL7-F1
#
_cell.length_a   1.000
_cell.length_b   1.000
_cell.length_c   1.000
_cell.angle_alpha   90.00
_cell.angle_beta   90.00
_cell.angle_gamma   90.00
#
_symmetry.space_group_name_H-M   'P 1'
#
loop_
_entity.id
_entity.type
_entity.pdbx_description
1 polymer ?
#
loop_
_entity_poly.entity_id
_entity_poly.type
_entity_poly.pdbx_seq_one_letter_code
_entity_poly.pdbx_strand_id
1 'polypeptide(L)' 'MKCPFCKYPDTQVVDTRESDDGDSIRRRRRCLSCDKRFTTYEKVELRMPQVVKQNGMRSEF' A
#
# COMPACT_ATOMS: atom_id res chain seq x y z
N MET A 1 2.75 2.77 -9.35
CA MET A 1 3.73 2.72 -8.23
C MET A 1 5.05 3.21 -8.77
N LYS A 2 5.49 4.39 -8.31
CA LYS A 2 6.69 5.05 -8.82
C LYS A 2 7.96 4.27 -8.43
N CYS A 3 8.88 4.09 -9.38
CA CYS A 3 10.15 3.42 -9.10
C CYS A 3 10.98 4.25 -8.09
N PRO A 4 11.45 3.66 -6.98
CA PRO A 4 12.23 4.38 -5.97
C PRO A 4 13.63 4.79 -6.47
N PHE A 5 14.12 4.16 -7.55
CA PHE A 5 15.46 4.42 -8.08
C PHE A 5 15.48 5.49 -9.16
N CYS A 6 14.67 5.34 -10.22
CA CYS A 6 14.67 6.24 -11.37
C CYS A 6 13.42 7.14 -11.45
N LYS A 7 12.52 7.07 -10.47
CA LYS A 7 11.29 7.89 -10.41
C LYS A 7 10.30 7.67 -11.56
N TYR A 8 10.49 6.64 -12.38
CA TYR A 8 9.56 6.27 -13.46
C TYR A 8 8.18 5.90 -12.89
N PRO A 9 7.06 6.35 -13.50
CA PRO A 9 5.71 6.22 -12.92
C PRO A 9 5.19 4.77 -12.90
N ASP A 10 5.58 3.96 -13.88
CA ASP A 10 5.01 2.63 -14.09
C ASP A 10 5.97 1.51 -13.70
N THR A 11 5.46 0.53 -12.97
CA THR A 11 6.26 -0.63 -12.56
C THR A 11 5.43 -1.89 -12.67
N GLN A 12 6.03 -2.93 -13.24
CA GLN A 12 5.39 -4.22 -13.49
C GLN A 12 5.45 -5.09 -12.23
N VAL A 13 4.33 -5.72 -11.88
CA VAL A 13 4.29 -6.72 -10.80
C VAL A 13 4.77 -8.05 -11.37
N VAL A 14 5.77 -8.65 -10.72
CA VAL A 14 6.39 -9.91 -11.14
C VAL A 14 5.91 -11.08 -10.28
N ASP A 15 5.77 -10.84 -8.97
CA ASP A 15 5.43 -11.88 -8.01
C ASP A 15 4.57 -11.26 -6.91
N THR A 16 3.55 -11.99 -6.45
CA THR A 16 2.65 -11.58 -5.38
C THR A 16 2.56 -12.71 -4.37
N ARG A 17 2.86 -12.40 -3.11
CA ARG A 17 2.65 -13.30 -1.98
C ARG A 17 1.73 -12.63 -0.98
N GLU A 18 0.72 -13.36 -0.54
CA GLU A 18 -0.06 -13.04 0.65
C GLU A 18 0.71 -13.47 1.90
N SER A 19 0.64 -12.69 2.97
CA SER A 19 1.11 -13.13 4.29
C SER A 19 0.06 -14.04 4.92
N ASP A 20 0.49 -15.03 5.70
CA ASP A 20 -0.39 -16.00 6.36
C ASP A 20 -1.43 -15.34 7.27
N ASP A 21 -1.13 -14.16 7.83
CA ASP A 21 -2.06 -13.37 8.66
C ASP A 21 -3.16 -12.64 7.85
N GLY A 22 -3.18 -12.75 6.51
CA GLY A 22 -4.19 -12.14 5.64
C GLY A 22 -4.15 -10.60 5.53
N ASP A 23 -3.44 -9.93 6.43
CA ASP A 23 -3.47 -8.47 6.57
C ASP A 23 -2.47 -7.72 5.67
N SER A 24 -1.63 -8.44 4.94
CA SER A 24 -0.62 -7.82 4.08
C SER A 24 -0.32 -8.60 2.82
N ILE A 25 -0.19 -7.88 1.72
CA ILE A 25 0.21 -8.40 0.41
C ILE A 25 1.61 -7.88 0.09
N ARG A 26 2.55 -8.80 -0.09
CA ARG A 26 3.91 -8.51 -0.54
C ARG A 26 3.99 -8.67 -2.05
N ARG A 27 4.27 -7.57 -2.76
CA ARG A 27 4.44 -7.57 -4.23
C ARG A 27 5.89 -7.29 -4.61
N ARG A 28 6.49 -8.13 -5.45
CA ARG A 28 7.78 -7.87 -6.08
C ARG A 28 7.54 -7.16 -7.40
N ARG A 29 8.10 -5.97 -7.57
CA ARG A 29 7.94 -5.13 -8.77
C ARG A 29 9.27 -4.99 -9.52
N ARG A 30 9.19 -4.87 -10.85
CA ARG A 30 10.32 -4.55 -11.75
C ARG A 30 10.03 -3.22 -12.44
N CYS A 31 11.03 -2.35 -12.50
CA CYS A 31 10.95 -1.13 -13.28
C CYS A 31 11.27 -1.42 -14.76
N LEU A 32 10.43 -0.95 -15.68
CA LEU A 32 10.66 -1.13 -17.12
C LEU A 32 11.74 -0.19 -17.69
N SER A 33 12.06 0.89 -16.97
CA SER A 33 13.05 1.89 -17.42
C SER A 33 14.48 1.57 -16.95
N CYS A 34 14.67 1.14 -15.70
CA CYS A 34 16.01 0.89 -15.13
C CYS A 34 16.28 -0.57 -14.76
N ASP A 35 15.34 -1.45 -15.06
CA ASP A 35 15.37 -2.90 -14.82
C ASP A 35 15.52 -3.37 -13.36
N LYS A 36 15.60 -2.43 -12.42
CA LYS A 36 15.73 -2.73 -10.99
C LYS A 36 14.45 -3.36 -10.43
N ARG A 37 14.65 -4.32 -9.52
CA ARG A 37 13.59 -5.03 -8.80
C ARG A 37 13.51 -4.53 -7.35
N PHE A 38 12.30 -4.37 -6.84
CA PHE A 38 12.05 -3.97 -5.45
C PHE A 38 10.77 -4.62 -4.92
N THR A 39 10.59 -4.61 -3.60
CA THR A 39 9.41 -5.18 -2.93
C THR A 39 8.56 -4.06 -2.36
N THR A 40 7.24 -4.16 -2.52
CA THR A 40 6.27 -3.28 -1.88
C THR A 40 5.35 -4.11 -1.00
N TYR A 41 4.99 -3.57 0.15
CA TYR A 41 4.00 -4.15 1.05
C TYR A 41 2.74 -3.30 0.96
N GLU A 42 1.62 -3.93 0.65
CA GLU A 42 0.29 -3.33 0.71
C GLU A 42 -0.38 -3.92 1.97
N LYS A 43 -0.88 -3.07 2.86
CA LYS A 43 -1.58 -3.49 4.09
C LYS A 43 -2.97 -2.88 4.08
N VAL A 44 -3.94 -3.61 4.60
CA VAL A 44 -5.30 -3.06 4.82
C VAL A 44 -5.25 -2.17 6.06
N GLU A 45 -5.59 -0.90 5.91
CA GLU A 45 -5.73 0.02 7.04
C GLU A 45 -7.21 0.12 7.42
N LEU A 46 -7.58 -0.50 8.53
CA LEU A 46 -8.92 -0.40 9.12
C LEU A 46 -8.98 0.86 9.98
N ARG A 47 -9.63 1.90 9.46
CA ARG A 47 -9.91 3.12 10.22
C ARG A 47 -11.38 3.12 10.66
N MET A 48 -11.63 3.06 11.97
CA MET A 48 -12.99 3.15 12.49
C MET A 48 -13.60 4.53 12.20
N PRO A 49 -14.92 4.61 11.94
CA PRO A 49 -15.59 5.89 11.73
C PRO A 49 -15.50 6.75 12.99
N GLN A 50 -15.32 8.06 12.80
CA GLN A 50 -15.44 9.03 13.89
C GLN A 50 -16.90 9.45 14.04
N VAL A 51 -17.41 9.46 15.26
CA VAL A 51 -18.75 9.98 15.56
C VAL A 51 -18.66 11.50 15.62
N VAL A 52 -19.44 12.19 14.78
CA VAL A 52 -19.61 13.65 14.87
C VAL A 52 -20.85 13.92 15.71
N LYS A 53 -20.65 14.41 16.94
CA LYS A 53 -21.75 14.80 17.84
C LYS A 53 -22.45 16.06 17.32
N GLN A 54 -23.68 16.31 17.76
CA GLN A 54 -24.47 17.51 17.37
C GLN A 54 -23.76 18.84 17.68
N ASN A 55 -22.86 18.85 18.68
CA ASN A 55 -22.03 20.00 19.03
C ASN A 55 -20.74 20.11 18.20
N GLY A 56 -20.59 19.31 17.13
CA GLY A 56 -19.41 19.30 16.26
C GLY A 56 -18.19 18.57 16.81
N MET A 57 -18.23 18.08 18.06
CA MET A 57 -17.11 17.32 18.63
C MET A 57 -17.03 15.94 17.96
N ARG A 58 -15.81 15.57 17.55
CA ARG A 58 -15.49 14.23 17.06
C ARG A 58 -15.08 13.36 18.24
N SER A 59 -15.73 12.22 18.42
CA SER A 59 -15.29 11.18 19.37
C SER A 59 -14.95 9.90 18.63
N GLU A 60 -14.04 9.12 19.20
CA GLU A 60 -13.88 7.71 18.83
C GLU A 60 -15.20 6.98 19.09
N PHE A 61 -15.45 5.94 18.29
CA PHE A 61 -16.65 5.11 18.38
C PHE A 61 -16.66 4.30 19.68
#